data_AF-H3C4G0-F1
#
_entry.id   AF-H3C4G0-F1
#
_cell.length_a   1.000
_cell.length_b   1.000
_cell.length_c   1.000
_cell.angle_alpha   90.00
_cell.angle_beta   90.00
_cell.angle_gamma   90.00
#
_symmetry.space_group_name_H-M   'P 1'
#
loop_
_entity.id
_entity.type
_entity.pdbx_description
1 polymer ?
#
loop_
_entity_poly.entity_id
_entity_poly.type
_entity_poly.pdbx_seq_one_letter_code
_entity_poly.pdbx_strand_id
1 'polypeptide(L)'
;QARVIQLEGQVKTLELAQEQSQMLLENVQMKHKQDMELMENTYKTKIKWLEESAAQRETLARQECEDLRGRLSEQQAEYQRKLDQAKQDRDQEVAQLRDVHRKTVSEMRKDHEDQIQHLKQLKNDEINVVKNATSQTRSLTVVTEQMEQFSSHLGELCSFSVMQDRLSEQQKAAVEERAFLKDIISRMHTQLREQERQLEKERWKATAEEAKVESAQRGLEEERRALSKEREELEKAKRAVQEEQMSMMEHCAAERRRLDAEWASFHSAEKQRQEQVEKVSSLLEKRENAIITLANEQAELKLQTAELKQKENALAQERESLKRLQEELESSKKKISSMESRLSTQIQEVEVLRKLALQKYRNGESALQEAKSMEAEQKARLTDMLGQKELPWKREQHVLQQLFNRNPSDTQEHMRISRVQKGTEQRRTYPPLTSVAQVEPPILPDLYSTLPKPVCPPSNVDDAFVALWRYMAHKDQEHLQEEEIFMQNLERTRAHSG
;
A
#
# COMPACT_ATOMS: atom_id res chain seq x y z
N GLN A 1 65.31 27.13 26.54
CA GLN A 1 64.40 27.93 27.38
C GLN A 1 63.36 28.71 26.56
N ALA A 2 63.72 29.61 25.64
CA ALA A 2 62.73 30.42 24.89
C ALA A 2 61.65 29.60 24.15
N ARG A 3 62.05 28.51 23.48
CA ARG A 3 61.10 27.63 22.76
C ARG A 3 60.13 26.87 23.68
N VAL A 4 60.54 26.58 24.92
CA VAL A 4 59.67 25.92 25.91
C VAL A 4 58.60 26.90 26.38
N ILE A 5 58.99 28.13 26.72
CA ILE A 5 58.04 29.20 27.11
C ILE A 5 57.03 29.49 25.99
N GLN A 6 57.47 29.49 24.73
CA GLN A 6 56.59 29.67 23.58
C GLN A 6 55.55 28.54 23.45
N LEU A 7 55.99 27.28 23.59
CA LEU A 7 55.10 26.12 23.55
C LEU A 7 54.13 26.12 24.72
N GLU A 8 54.57 26.47 25.93
CA GLU A 8 53.72 26.63 27.11
C GLU A 8 52.64 27.72 26.91
N GLY A 9 52.99 28.84 26.27
CA GLY A 9 52.03 29.88 25.90
C GLY A 9 51.00 29.41 24.87
N GLN A 10 51.43 28.62 23.88
CA GLN A 10 50.53 28.02 22.89
C GLN A 10 49.58 27.00 23.52
N VAL A 11 50.09 26.14 24.42
CA VAL A 11 49.27 25.18 25.18
C VAL A 11 48.20 25.90 25.99
N LYS A 12 48.57 26.94 26.75
CA LYS A 12 47.59 27.74 27.52
C LYS A 12 46.54 28.42 26.65
N THR A 13 46.93 28.87 25.45
CA THR A 13 45.99 29.48 24.50
C THR A 13 45.01 28.44 23.95
N LEU A 14 45.50 27.23 23.64
CA LEU A 14 44.67 26.12 23.18
C LEU A 14 43.75 25.59 24.29
N GLU A 15 44.23 25.50 25.53
CA GLU A 15 43.42 25.13 26.70
C GLU A 15 42.27 26.12 26.89
N LEU A 16 42.55 27.43 26.83
CA LEU A 16 41.52 28.46 26.96
C LEU A 16 40.52 28.42 25.78
N ALA A 17 40.99 28.15 24.56
CA ALA A 17 40.12 27.97 23.40
C ALA A 17 39.27 26.69 23.50
N GLN A 18 39.81 25.61 24.08
CA GLN A 18 39.09 24.38 24.35
C GLN A 18 38.00 24.62 25.40
N GLU A 19 38.31 25.29 26.51
CA GLU A 19 37.34 25.66 27.54
C GLU A 19 36.23 26.56 26.99
N GLN A 20 36.57 27.56 26.18
CA GLN A 20 35.58 28.40 25.49
C GLN A 20 34.68 27.58 24.56
N SER A 21 35.26 26.68 23.77
CA SER A 21 34.51 25.82 22.85
C SER A 21 33.60 24.85 23.60
N GLN A 22 34.08 24.29 24.72
CA GLN A 22 33.31 23.42 25.60
C GLN A 22 32.10 24.15 26.20
N MET A 23 32.31 25.36 26.73
CA MET A 23 31.24 26.19 27.28
C MET A 23 30.19 26.57 26.21
N LEU A 24 30.63 26.89 24.98
CA LEU A 24 29.73 27.15 23.87
C LEU A 24 28.91 25.91 23.48
N LEU A 25 29.54 24.73 23.44
CA LEU A 25 28.86 23.47 23.16
C LEU A 25 27.80 23.17 24.21
N GLU A 26 28.13 23.30 25.49
CA GLU A 26 27.19 23.11 26.60
C GLU A 26 26.01 24.08 26.53
N ASN A 27 26.25 25.35 26.16
CA ASN A 27 25.19 26.35 25.99
C ASN A 27 24.23 25.97 24.85
N VAL A 28 24.78 25.57 23.69
CA VAL A 28 23.98 25.13 22.54
C VAL A 28 23.17 23.87 22.88
N GLN A 29 23.77 22.90 23.58
CA GLN A 29 23.08 21.70 24.04
C GLN A 29 21.95 22.02 25.02
N MET A 30 22.19 22.93 25.98
CA MET A 30 21.17 23.38 26.93
C MET A 30 20.01 24.05 26.20
N LYS A 31 20.30 24.98 25.27
CA LYS A 31 19.26 25.66 24.47
C LYS A 31 18.45 24.68 23.64
N HIS A 32 19.11 23.75 22.95
CA HIS A 32 18.42 22.73 22.17
C HIS A 32 17.49 21.89 23.04
N LYS A 33 17.92 21.50 24.25
CA LYS A 33 17.08 20.76 25.20
C LYS A 33 15.85 21.58 25.60
N GLN A 34 16.02 22.86 25.91
CA GLN A 34 14.91 23.76 26.25
C GLN A 34 13.94 23.92 25.07
N ASP A 35 14.44 24.10 23.85
CA ASP A 35 13.62 24.24 22.64
C ASP A 35 12.82 22.96 22.37
N MET A 36 13.43 21.78 22.57
CA MET A 36 12.75 20.49 22.46
C MET A 36 11.64 20.33 23.50
N GLU A 37 11.90 20.68 24.76
CA GLU A 37 10.89 20.63 25.83
C GLU A 37 9.73 21.60 25.55
N LEU A 38 10.00 22.81 25.06
CA LEU A 38 8.98 23.78 24.67
C LEU A 38 8.13 23.28 23.50
N MET A 39 8.78 22.69 22.49
CA MET A 39 8.10 22.11 21.33
C MET A 39 7.20 20.94 21.75
N GLU A 40 7.72 20.01 22.56
CA GLU A 40 6.93 18.90 23.12
C GLU A 40 5.73 19.39 23.92
N ASN A 41 5.91 20.39 24.79
CA ASN A 41 4.82 20.93 25.59
C ASN A 41 3.77 21.61 24.73
N THR A 42 4.18 22.29 23.65
CA THR A 42 3.26 22.90 22.68
C THR A 42 2.44 21.84 21.95
N TYR A 43 3.08 20.76 21.47
CA TYR A 43 2.37 19.66 20.81
C TYR A 43 1.46 18.89 21.77
N LYS A 44 1.90 18.60 22.99
CA LYS A 44 1.07 17.98 24.04
C LYS A 44 -0.18 18.80 24.32
N THR A 45 -0.04 20.12 24.42
CA THR A 45 -1.18 21.03 24.64
C THR A 45 -2.13 21.05 23.44
N LYS A 46 -1.58 21.11 22.23
CA LYS A 46 -2.38 21.07 21.00
C LYS A 46 -3.16 19.75 20.85
N ILE A 47 -2.55 18.62 21.17
CA ILE A 47 -3.20 17.30 21.16
C ILE A 47 -4.36 17.28 22.15
N LYS A 48 -4.13 17.70 23.40
CA LYS A 48 -5.20 17.77 24.43
C LYS A 48 -6.39 18.61 23.96
N TRP A 49 -6.14 19.78 23.39
CA TRP A 49 -7.22 20.63 22.88
C TRP A 49 -7.99 19.97 21.73
N LEU A 50 -7.29 19.27 20.84
CA LEU A 50 -7.93 18.52 19.75
C LEU A 50 -8.76 17.34 20.28
N GLU A 51 -8.27 16.62 21.29
CA GLU A 51 -8.99 15.54 21.96
C GLU A 51 -10.25 16.06 22.66
N GLU A 52 -10.14 17.16 23.41
CA GLU A 52 -11.27 17.82 24.07
C GLU A 52 -12.31 18.29 23.05
N SER A 53 -11.88 18.92 21.96
CA SER A 53 -12.77 19.36 20.88
C SER A 53 -13.46 18.19 20.17
N ALA A 54 -12.75 17.07 19.96
CA ALA A 54 -13.32 15.85 19.40
C ALA A 54 -14.35 15.23 20.36
N ALA A 55 -14.03 15.13 21.66
CA ALA A 55 -14.92 14.60 22.68
C ALA A 55 -16.20 15.44 22.83
N GLN A 56 -16.10 16.77 22.73
CA GLN A 56 -17.25 17.67 22.73
C GLN A 56 -18.17 17.40 21.52
N ARG A 57 -17.60 17.32 20.31
CA ARG A 57 -18.38 17.01 19.09
C ARG A 57 -19.04 15.63 19.18
N GLU A 58 -18.35 14.65 19.74
CA GLU A 58 -18.89 13.32 19.93
C GLU A 58 -20.05 13.31 20.94
N THR A 59 -19.95 14.11 22.01
CA THR A 59 -21.03 14.26 23.00
C THR A 59 -22.26 14.90 22.39
N LEU A 60 -22.10 15.98 21.60
CA LEU A 60 -23.22 16.61 20.89
C LEU A 60 -23.87 15.64 19.91
N ALA A 61 -23.08 14.92 19.12
CA ALA A 61 -23.61 13.92 18.19
C ALA A 61 -24.38 12.80 18.92
N ARG A 62 -23.90 12.36 20.10
CA ARG A 62 -24.63 11.38 20.92
C ARG A 62 -25.98 11.94 21.41
N GLN A 63 -26.01 13.19 21.88
CA GLN A 63 -27.24 13.84 22.33
C GLN A 63 -28.26 13.97 21.17
N GLU A 64 -27.82 14.43 20.00
CA GLU A 64 -28.68 14.49 18.81
C GLU A 64 -29.23 13.10 18.42
N CYS A 65 -28.41 12.05 18.51
CA CYS A 65 -28.85 10.68 18.25
C CYS A 65 -29.87 10.19 19.29
N GLU A 66 -29.72 10.55 20.56
CA GLU A 66 -30.66 10.21 21.63
C GLU A 66 -31.98 10.96 21.47
N ASP A 67 -31.94 12.26 21.14
CA ASP A 67 -33.12 13.08 20.89
C ASP A 67 -33.91 12.57 19.67
N LEU A 68 -33.22 12.24 18.57
CA LEU A 68 -33.86 11.67 17.39
C LEU A 68 -34.48 10.30 17.69
N ARG A 69 -33.82 9.48 18.50
CA ARG A 69 -34.37 8.19 18.94
C ARG A 69 -35.60 8.36 19.84
N GLY A 70 -35.57 9.35 20.74
CA GLY A 70 -36.70 9.72 21.58
C GLY A 70 -37.90 10.13 20.73
N ARG A 71 -37.71 11.07 19.79
CA ARG A 71 -38.76 11.53 18.86
C ARG A 71 -39.33 10.39 18.02
N LEU A 72 -38.48 9.49 17.52
CA LEU A 72 -38.94 8.32 16.76
C LEU A 72 -39.81 7.40 17.62
N SER A 73 -39.41 7.14 18.87
CA SER A 73 -40.17 6.31 19.81
C SER A 73 -41.51 6.95 20.20
N GLU A 74 -41.53 8.26 20.44
CA GLU A 74 -42.76 9.01 20.72
C GLU A 74 -43.72 8.97 19.54
N GLN A 75 -43.22 9.18 18.33
CA GLN A 75 -44.02 9.12 17.10
C GLN A 75 -44.56 7.69 16.87
N GLN A 76 -43.75 6.65 17.11
CA GLN A 76 -44.21 5.26 17.07
C GLN A 76 -45.31 4.99 18.10
N ALA A 77 -45.17 5.49 19.33
CA ALA A 77 -46.18 5.35 20.37
C ALA A 77 -47.47 6.12 20.01
N GLU A 78 -47.37 7.29 19.40
CA GLU A 78 -48.52 8.05 18.91
C GLU A 78 -49.27 7.31 17.80
N TYR A 79 -48.55 6.76 16.81
CA TYR A 79 -49.16 5.93 15.77
C TYR A 79 -49.85 4.70 16.36
N GLN A 80 -49.23 4.04 17.33
CA GLN A 80 -49.83 2.89 17.99
C GLN A 80 -51.13 3.27 18.72
N ARG A 81 -51.14 4.40 19.44
CA ARG A 81 -52.37 4.91 20.08
C ARG A 81 -53.46 5.24 19.08
N LYS A 82 -53.14 5.89 17.95
CA LYS A 82 -54.12 6.18 16.88
C LYS A 82 -54.69 4.90 16.28
N LEU A 83 -53.85 3.88 16.10
CA LEU A 83 -54.26 2.58 15.59
C LEU A 83 -55.20 1.85 16.57
N ASP A 84 -54.91 1.90 17.87
CA ASP A 84 -55.76 1.29 18.88
C ASP A 84 -57.08 2.04 19.08
N GLN A 85 -57.07 3.38 18.98
CA GLN A 85 -58.29 4.20 18.95
C GLN A 85 -59.16 3.86 17.75
N ALA A 86 -58.59 3.82 16.54
CA ALA A 86 -59.35 3.49 15.33
C ALA A 86 -59.96 2.07 15.37
N LYS A 87 -59.25 1.11 15.98
CA LYS A 87 -59.81 -0.23 16.24
C LYS A 87 -60.99 -0.16 17.21
N GLN A 88 -60.85 0.58 18.31
CA GLN A 88 -61.91 0.73 19.30
C GLN A 88 -63.15 1.39 18.70
N ASP A 89 -63.00 2.44 17.89
CA ASP A 89 -64.11 3.13 17.23
C ASP A 89 -64.84 2.20 16.26
N ARG A 90 -64.09 1.47 15.43
CA ARG A 90 -64.64 0.45 14.53
C ARG A 90 -65.41 -0.63 15.30
N ASP A 91 -64.87 -1.11 16.42
CA ASP A 91 -65.52 -2.14 17.22
C ASP A 91 -66.80 -1.62 17.89
N GLN A 92 -66.83 -0.34 18.28
CA GLN A 92 -68.05 0.33 18.77
C GLN A 92 -69.10 0.47 17.67
N GLU A 93 -68.73 0.92 16.47
CA GLU A 93 -69.65 1.02 15.33
C GLU A 93 -70.24 -0.34 14.95
N VAL A 94 -69.39 -1.38 14.93
CA VAL A 94 -69.85 -2.76 14.68
C VAL A 94 -70.83 -3.22 15.77
N ALA A 95 -70.58 -2.89 17.04
CA ALA A 95 -71.52 -3.21 18.12
C ALA A 95 -72.85 -2.47 17.96
N GLN A 96 -72.82 -1.17 17.63
CA GLN A 96 -74.01 -0.37 17.37
C GLN A 96 -74.83 -0.91 16.19
N LEU A 97 -74.17 -1.25 15.07
CA LEU A 97 -74.84 -1.86 13.91
C LEU A 97 -75.47 -3.20 14.25
N ARG A 98 -74.80 -4.04 15.04
CA ARG A 98 -75.37 -5.32 15.53
C ARG A 98 -76.60 -5.09 16.41
N ASP A 99 -76.57 -4.08 17.27
CA ASP A 99 -77.69 -3.75 18.14
C ASP A 99 -78.89 -3.19 17.37
N VAL A 100 -78.66 -2.29 16.42
CA VAL A 100 -79.70 -1.77 15.51
C VAL A 100 -80.30 -2.93 14.72
N HIS A 101 -79.47 -3.77 14.09
CA HIS A 101 -79.96 -4.94 13.35
C HIS A 101 -80.79 -5.87 14.25
N ARG A 102 -80.34 -6.14 15.47
CA ARG A 102 -81.09 -6.97 16.43
C ARG A 102 -82.45 -6.37 16.75
N LYS A 103 -82.54 -5.05 16.95
CA LYS A 103 -83.79 -4.32 17.21
C LYS A 103 -84.73 -4.38 16.01
N THR A 104 -84.25 -4.04 14.82
CA THR A 104 -85.06 -4.07 13.58
C THR A 104 -85.63 -5.46 13.30
N VAL A 105 -84.81 -6.51 13.44
CA VAL A 105 -85.31 -7.89 13.26
C VAL A 105 -86.34 -8.25 14.34
N SER A 106 -86.18 -7.76 15.57
CA SER A 106 -87.17 -7.97 16.64
C SER A 106 -88.49 -7.25 16.37
N GLU A 107 -88.43 -6.00 15.91
CA GLU A 107 -89.60 -5.21 15.53
C GLU A 107 -90.35 -5.88 14.37
N MET A 108 -89.63 -6.24 13.31
CA MET A 108 -90.21 -7.02 12.21
C MET A 108 -90.86 -8.31 12.72
N ARG A 109 -90.20 -9.10 13.56
CA ARG A 109 -90.80 -10.33 14.11
C ARG A 109 -92.10 -10.05 14.88
N LYS A 110 -92.14 -8.97 15.65
CA LYS A 110 -93.33 -8.55 16.38
C LYS A 110 -94.45 -8.14 15.42
N ASP A 111 -94.16 -7.32 14.42
CA ASP A 111 -95.15 -6.88 13.42
C ASP A 111 -95.74 -8.07 12.66
N HIS A 112 -94.91 -9.06 12.29
CA HIS A 112 -95.38 -10.29 11.65
C HIS A 112 -96.25 -11.13 12.59
N GLU A 113 -95.90 -11.24 13.87
CA GLU A 113 -96.73 -11.93 14.87
C GLU A 113 -98.09 -11.22 15.03
N ASP A 114 -98.10 -9.89 15.15
CA ASP A 114 -99.32 -9.09 15.27
C ASP A 114 -100.22 -9.25 14.02
N GLN A 115 -99.63 -9.26 12.81
CA GLN A 115 -100.35 -9.57 11.56
C GLN A 115 -100.97 -10.97 11.57
N ILE A 116 -100.22 -11.98 12.03
CA ILE A 116 -100.73 -13.36 12.14
C ILE A 116 -101.90 -13.41 13.13
N GLN A 117 -101.81 -12.73 14.27
CA GLN A 117 -102.88 -12.70 15.26
C GLN A 117 -104.13 -11.99 14.74
N HIS A 118 -103.98 -10.86 14.03
CA HIS A 118 -105.09 -10.16 13.40
C HIS A 118 -105.80 -11.04 12.35
N LEU A 119 -105.04 -11.75 11.51
CA LEU A 119 -105.62 -12.69 10.54
C LEU A 119 -106.38 -13.85 11.23
N LYS A 120 -105.87 -14.36 12.35
CA LYS A 120 -106.59 -15.36 13.16
C LYS A 120 -107.91 -14.81 13.71
N GLN A 121 -107.93 -13.56 14.19
CA GLN A 121 -109.14 -12.90 14.68
C GLN A 121 -110.17 -12.72 13.56
N LEU A 122 -109.77 -12.14 12.43
CA LEU A 122 -110.66 -11.97 11.27
C LEU A 122 -111.26 -13.30 10.80
N LYS A 123 -110.45 -14.37 10.75
CA LYS A 123 -110.96 -15.71 10.42
C LYS A 123 -111.99 -16.21 11.44
N ASN A 124 -111.75 -16.00 12.73
CA ASN A 124 -112.71 -16.38 13.76
C ASN A 124 -114.02 -15.57 13.66
N ASP A 125 -113.93 -14.28 13.37
CA ASP A 125 -115.09 -13.42 13.18
C ASP A 125 -115.88 -13.83 11.94
N GLU A 126 -115.20 -14.16 10.83
CA GLU A 126 -115.84 -14.72 9.64
C GLU A 126 -116.57 -16.03 9.96
N ILE A 127 -115.92 -16.95 10.69
CA ILE A 127 -116.56 -18.20 11.16
C ILE A 127 -117.81 -17.88 12.00
N ASN A 128 -117.76 -16.87 12.87
CA ASN A 128 -118.89 -16.48 13.72
C ASN A 128 -120.03 -15.87 12.89
N VAL A 129 -119.74 -14.99 11.93
CA VAL A 129 -120.73 -14.43 11.01
C VAL A 129 -121.39 -15.52 10.17
N VAL A 130 -120.60 -16.46 9.63
CA VAL A 130 -121.14 -17.61 8.86
C VAL A 130 -122.02 -18.50 9.74
N LYS A 131 -121.62 -18.77 11.00
CA LYS A 131 -122.47 -19.49 11.96
C LYS A 131 -123.79 -18.75 12.23
N ASN A 132 -123.75 -17.43 12.42
CA ASN A 132 -124.91 -16.60 12.66
C ASN A 132 -125.84 -16.55 11.44
N ALA A 133 -125.31 -16.31 10.24
CA ALA A 133 -126.07 -16.33 8.99
C ALA A 133 -126.73 -17.69 8.75
N THR A 134 -126.02 -18.80 9.02
CA THR A 134 -126.58 -20.15 8.95
C THR A 134 -127.76 -20.34 9.92
N SER A 135 -127.66 -19.79 11.14
CA SER A 135 -128.76 -19.82 12.11
C SER A 135 -129.97 -18.97 11.67
N GLN A 136 -129.72 -17.79 11.09
CA GLN A 136 -130.76 -16.89 10.58
C GLN A 136 -131.49 -17.49 9.37
N THR A 137 -130.78 -18.09 8.42
CA THR A 137 -131.39 -18.78 7.27
C THR A 137 -132.33 -19.90 7.73
N ARG A 138 -131.91 -20.72 8.71
CA ARG A 138 -132.79 -21.76 9.29
C ARG A 138 -134.05 -21.18 9.94
N SER A 139 -133.95 -20.04 10.61
CA SER A 139 -135.10 -19.36 11.21
C SER A 139 -136.05 -18.77 10.16
N LEU A 140 -135.50 -18.19 9.08
CA LEU A 140 -136.31 -17.61 8.00
C LEU A 140 -137.05 -18.68 7.21
N THR A 141 -136.44 -19.84 6.93
CA THR A 141 -137.11 -20.98 6.28
C THR A 141 -138.43 -21.34 6.97
N VAL A 142 -138.44 -21.38 8.31
CA VAL A 142 -139.64 -21.69 9.13
C VAL A 142 -140.72 -20.61 9.02
N VAL A 143 -140.34 -19.33 8.89
CA VAL A 143 -141.29 -18.21 8.76
C VAL A 143 -141.91 -18.16 7.36
N THR A 144 -141.15 -18.49 6.31
CA THR A 144 -141.69 -18.58 4.94
C THR A 144 -142.76 -19.65 4.79
N GLU A 145 -142.62 -20.81 5.45
CA GLU A 145 -143.65 -21.86 5.47
C GLU A 145 -144.94 -21.42 6.17
N GLN A 146 -144.87 -20.47 7.11
CA GLN A 146 -146.02 -19.89 7.80
C GLN A 146 -146.72 -18.81 6.94
N MET A 147 -145.96 -18.00 6.19
CA MET A 147 -146.54 -16.96 5.30
C MET A 147 -147.24 -17.55 4.06
N GLU A 148 -146.84 -18.73 3.60
CA GLU A 148 -147.51 -19.45 2.50
C GLU A 148 -148.93 -19.93 2.90
N GLN A 149 -149.18 -20.15 4.20
CA GLN A 149 -150.49 -20.51 4.75
C GLN A 149 -151.45 -19.31 4.88
N PHE A 150 -150.94 -18.09 5.04
CA PHE A 150 -151.75 -16.87 5.11
C PHE A 150 -152.13 -16.32 3.72
N SER A 151 -151.37 -16.67 2.68
CA SER A 151 -151.60 -16.20 1.31
C SER A 151 -152.76 -16.90 0.59
N SER A 152 -153.28 -18.01 1.12
CA SER A 152 -154.36 -18.80 0.50
C SER A 152 -155.78 -18.41 0.95
N HIS A 153 -155.95 -17.45 1.86
CA HIS A 153 -157.24 -17.15 2.52
C HIS A 153 -157.83 -15.76 2.24
N LEU A 154 -157.23 -14.95 1.37
CA LEU A 154 -157.68 -13.57 1.09
C LEU A 154 -157.72 -13.26 -0.42
N GLY A 155 -158.20 -14.22 -1.22
CA GLY A 155 -158.21 -14.13 -2.68
C GLY A 155 -159.55 -13.79 -3.34
N GLU A 156 -160.67 -13.76 -2.62
CA GLU A 156 -161.99 -13.68 -3.26
C GLU A 156 -162.92 -12.77 -2.47
N LEU A 157 -163.25 -11.59 -3.03
CA LEU A 157 -164.55 -10.87 -2.97
C LEU A 157 -164.36 -9.34 -3.07
N CYS A 158 -164.77 -8.76 -4.21
CA CYS A 158 -165.63 -7.55 -4.34
C CYS A 158 -165.33 -6.76 -5.64
N SER A 159 -166.10 -7.01 -6.71
CA SER A 159 -165.86 -6.51 -8.08
C SER A 159 -166.96 -5.59 -8.64
N PHE A 160 -167.56 -4.70 -7.83
CA PHE A 160 -168.56 -3.76 -8.37
C PHE A 160 -168.52 -2.32 -7.82
N SER A 161 -167.93 -2.07 -6.64
CA SER A 161 -167.41 -0.73 -6.32
C SER A 161 -166.21 -0.38 -7.22
N VAL A 162 -165.55 -1.43 -7.72
CA VAL A 162 -164.39 -1.42 -8.60
C VAL A 162 -164.52 -0.50 -9.80
N MET A 163 -165.68 -0.28 -10.44
CA MET A 163 -165.71 0.55 -11.67
C MET A 163 -165.87 2.06 -11.44
N GLN A 164 -166.46 2.47 -10.33
CA GLN A 164 -166.66 3.88 -9.99
C GLN A 164 -165.62 4.36 -8.96
N ASP A 165 -165.19 3.46 -8.06
CA ASP A 165 -163.89 3.56 -7.41
C ASP A 165 -162.80 3.60 -8.48
N ARG A 166 -162.80 2.73 -9.52
CA ARG A 166 -161.79 2.78 -10.62
C ARG A 166 -161.57 4.15 -11.21
N LEU A 167 -162.57 5.01 -11.35
CA LEU A 167 -162.40 6.29 -12.05
C LEU A 167 -161.88 7.40 -11.12
N SER A 168 -162.30 7.40 -9.85
CA SER A 168 -161.76 8.30 -8.81
C SER A 168 -160.40 7.81 -8.28
N GLU A 169 -160.23 6.49 -8.19
CA GLU A 169 -158.96 5.79 -8.03
C GLU A 169 -158.07 5.99 -9.24
N GLN A 170 -158.55 6.03 -10.49
CA GLN A 170 -157.66 6.31 -11.65
C GLN A 170 -157.09 7.73 -11.55
N GLN A 171 -157.87 8.71 -11.10
CA GLN A 171 -157.38 10.08 -10.93
C GLN A 171 -156.49 10.27 -9.70
N LYS A 172 -156.80 9.60 -8.59
CA LYS A 172 -155.92 9.55 -7.40
C LYS A 172 -154.64 8.76 -7.70
N ALA A 173 -154.73 7.62 -8.35
CA ALA A 173 -153.62 6.80 -8.82
C ALA A 173 -152.73 7.60 -9.78
N ALA A 174 -153.28 8.38 -10.72
CA ALA A 174 -152.44 9.23 -11.58
C ALA A 174 -151.69 10.33 -10.80
N VAL A 175 -152.30 10.91 -9.75
CA VAL A 175 -151.64 11.90 -8.87
C VAL A 175 -150.61 11.23 -7.96
N GLU A 176 -150.91 10.04 -7.44
CA GLU A 176 -150.04 9.21 -6.61
C GLU A 176 -148.87 8.65 -7.43
N GLU A 177 -149.08 8.23 -8.67
CA GLU A 177 -148.05 7.85 -9.64
C GLU A 177 -147.15 9.04 -9.95
N ARG A 178 -147.72 10.24 -10.16
CA ARG A 178 -146.93 11.46 -10.34
C ARG A 178 -146.13 11.82 -9.08
N ALA A 179 -146.68 11.62 -7.89
CA ALA A 179 -145.99 11.84 -6.63
C ALA A 179 -144.88 10.80 -6.41
N PHE A 180 -145.16 9.53 -6.70
CA PHE A 180 -144.23 8.41 -6.61
C PHE A 180 -143.07 8.57 -7.59
N LEU A 181 -143.33 8.96 -8.84
CA LEU A 181 -142.29 9.27 -9.81
C LEU A 181 -141.45 10.47 -9.38
N LYS A 182 -142.05 11.55 -8.86
CA LYS A 182 -141.31 12.69 -8.30
C LYS A 182 -140.44 12.29 -7.11
N ASP A 183 -140.92 11.41 -6.26
CA ASP A 183 -140.22 10.91 -5.09
C ASP A 183 -139.06 9.98 -5.49
N ILE A 184 -139.27 9.07 -6.46
CA ILE A 184 -138.20 8.29 -7.08
C ILE A 184 -137.16 9.21 -7.71
N ILE A 185 -137.58 10.21 -8.50
CA ILE A 185 -136.66 11.17 -9.12
C ILE A 185 -135.87 11.90 -8.04
N SER A 186 -136.49 12.32 -6.93
CA SER A 186 -135.81 12.99 -5.82
C SER A 186 -134.82 12.08 -5.09
N ARG A 187 -135.17 10.79 -4.89
CA ARG A 187 -134.27 9.76 -4.38
C ARG A 187 -133.08 9.54 -5.32
N MET A 188 -133.32 9.39 -6.61
CA MET A 188 -132.28 9.22 -7.64
C MET A 188 -131.36 10.45 -7.69
N HIS A 189 -131.89 11.68 -7.64
CA HIS A 189 -131.08 12.91 -7.56
C HIS A 189 -130.25 13.01 -6.29
N THR A 190 -130.76 12.50 -5.16
CA THR A 190 -130.02 12.47 -3.90
C THR A 190 -128.92 11.41 -3.93
N GLN A 191 -129.21 10.23 -4.50
CA GLN A 191 -128.22 9.18 -4.71
C GLN A 191 -127.12 9.61 -5.68
N LEU A 192 -127.45 10.26 -6.80
CA LEU A 192 -126.46 10.80 -7.75
C LEU A 192 -125.59 11.86 -7.09
N ARG A 193 -126.18 12.81 -6.35
CA ARG A 193 -125.39 13.82 -5.61
C ARG A 193 -124.48 13.20 -4.56
N GLU A 194 -124.96 12.18 -3.85
CA GLU A 194 -124.14 11.45 -2.88
C GLU A 194 -123.00 10.66 -3.55
N GLN A 195 -123.25 10.06 -4.72
CA GLN A 195 -122.21 9.43 -5.54
C GLN A 195 -121.19 10.44 -6.06
N GLU A 196 -121.63 11.60 -6.57
CA GLU A 196 -120.74 12.69 -7.00
C GLU A 196 -119.87 13.17 -5.82
N ARG A 197 -120.48 13.37 -4.65
CA ARG A 197 -119.76 13.75 -3.43
C ARG A 197 -118.78 12.68 -2.97
N GLN A 198 -119.07 11.40 -3.18
CA GLN A 198 -118.15 10.29 -2.88
C GLN A 198 -116.99 10.25 -3.88
N LEU A 199 -117.27 10.37 -5.19
CA LEU A 199 -116.25 10.46 -6.23
C LEU A 199 -115.33 11.66 -6.02
N GLU A 200 -115.87 12.82 -5.64
CA GLU A 200 -115.07 13.99 -5.33
C GLU A 200 -114.19 13.80 -4.09
N LYS A 201 -114.70 13.13 -3.05
CA LYS A 201 -113.87 12.72 -1.89
C LYS A 201 -112.73 11.79 -2.31
N GLU A 202 -113.00 10.80 -3.16
CA GLU A 202 -111.95 9.89 -3.64
C GLU A 202 -110.94 10.61 -4.55
N ARG A 203 -111.38 11.57 -5.38
CA ARG A 203 -110.47 12.43 -6.16
C ARG A 203 -109.55 13.25 -5.26
N TRP A 204 -110.09 13.87 -4.21
CA TRP A 204 -109.28 14.61 -3.24
C TRP A 204 -108.32 13.72 -2.45
N LYS A 205 -108.73 12.49 -2.11
CA LYS A 205 -107.80 11.52 -1.51
C LYS A 205 -106.70 11.13 -2.49
N ALA A 206 -107.03 10.88 -3.75
CA ALA A 206 -106.07 10.52 -4.78
C ALA A 206 -105.03 11.64 -4.99
N THR A 207 -105.47 12.90 -5.11
CA THR A 207 -104.53 14.04 -5.25
C THR A 207 -103.69 14.28 -3.99
N ALA A 208 -104.25 14.06 -2.80
CA ALA A 208 -103.49 14.14 -1.56
C ALA A 208 -102.43 13.03 -1.46
N GLU A 209 -102.75 11.81 -1.85
CA GLU A 209 -101.78 10.71 -1.91
C GLU A 209 -100.74 10.91 -3.02
N GLU A 210 -101.14 11.42 -4.19
CA GLU A 210 -100.22 11.82 -5.27
C GLU A 210 -99.20 12.85 -4.78
N ALA A 211 -99.64 13.92 -4.11
CA ALA A 211 -98.76 14.93 -3.55
C ALA A 211 -97.80 14.36 -2.48
N LYS A 212 -98.25 13.40 -1.66
CA LYS A 212 -97.38 12.71 -0.69
C LYS A 212 -96.32 11.86 -1.39
N VAL A 213 -96.71 11.09 -2.42
CA VAL A 213 -95.78 10.26 -3.21
C VAL A 213 -94.76 11.14 -3.94
N GLU A 214 -95.19 12.23 -4.57
CA GLU A 214 -94.30 13.19 -5.23
C GLU A 214 -93.33 13.86 -4.26
N SER A 215 -93.78 14.21 -3.06
CA SER A 215 -92.90 14.77 -2.03
C SER A 215 -91.87 13.74 -1.55
N ALA A 216 -92.29 12.50 -1.30
CA ALA A 216 -91.39 11.41 -0.91
C ALA A 216 -90.38 11.09 -2.02
N GLN A 217 -90.84 11.07 -3.28
CA GLN A 217 -89.99 10.87 -4.45
C GLN A 217 -88.94 11.98 -4.57
N ARG A 218 -89.33 13.25 -4.44
CA ARG A 218 -88.38 14.37 -4.46
C ARG A 218 -87.33 14.26 -3.36
N GLY A 219 -87.73 13.90 -2.14
CA GLY A 219 -86.78 13.65 -1.04
C GLY A 219 -85.77 12.55 -1.37
N LEU A 220 -86.24 11.40 -1.89
CA LEU A 220 -85.36 10.31 -2.32
C LEU A 220 -84.43 10.71 -3.48
N GLU A 221 -84.90 11.52 -4.43
CA GLU A 221 -84.05 12.03 -5.51
C GLU A 221 -82.99 13.01 -5.02
N GLU A 222 -83.32 13.87 -4.05
CA GLU A 222 -82.37 14.77 -3.40
C GLU A 222 -81.29 14.01 -2.63
N GLU A 223 -81.68 12.98 -1.85
CA GLU A 223 -80.74 12.08 -1.17
C GLU A 223 -79.83 11.36 -2.19
N ARG A 224 -80.38 10.86 -3.30
CA ARG A 224 -79.57 10.26 -4.38
C ARG A 224 -78.58 11.25 -4.98
N ARG A 225 -78.98 12.50 -5.19
CA ARG A 225 -78.08 13.56 -5.69
C ARG A 225 -77.00 13.90 -4.66
N ALA A 226 -77.33 13.96 -3.37
CA ALA A 226 -76.37 14.19 -2.30
C ALA A 226 -75.33 13.06 -2.22
N LEU A 227 -75.78 11.80 -2.18
CA LEU A 227 -74.91 10.63 -2.21
C LEU A 227 -74.02 10.58 -3.46
N SER A 228 -74.54 11.01 -4.63
CA SER A 228 -73.72 11.10 -5.85
C SER A 228 -72.59 12.12 -5.71
N LYS A 229 -72.87 13.29 -5.12
CA LYS A 229 -71.84 14.33 -4.88
C LYS A 229 -70.80 13.86 -3.87
N GLU A 230 -71.22 13.24 -2.76
CA GLU A 230 -70.29 12.69 -1.77
C GLU A 230 -69.39 11.60 -2.39
N ARG A 231 -69.91 10.76 -3.28
CA ARG A 231 -69.10 9.79 -4.03
C ARG A 231 -68.09 10.47 -4.95
N GLU A 232 -68.47 11.52 -5.65
CA GLU A 232 -67.55 12.29 -6.49
C GLU A 232 -66.45 12.98 -5.67
N GLU A 233 -66.79 13.55 -4.52
CA GLU A 233 -65.83 14.15 -3.59
C GLU A 233 -64.88 13.10 -3.01
N LEU A 234 -65.40 11.92 -2.66
CA LEU A 234 -64.58 10.80 -2.20
C LEU A 234 -63.61 10.32 -3.30
N GLU A 235 -64.06 10.21 -4.56
CA GLU A 235 -63.17 9.86 -5.68
C GLU A 235 -62.17 10.98 -6.01
N LYS A 236 -62.49 12.26 -5.75
CA LYS A 236 -61.51 13.35 -5.83
C LYS A 236 -60.46 13.25 -4.72
N ALA A 237 -60.88 13.03 -3.47
CA ALA A 237 -59.97 12.87 -2.33
C ALA A 237 -59.06 11.65 -2.50
N LYS A 238 -59.61 10.53 -2.99
CA LYS A 238 -58.84 9.33 -3.32
C LYS A 238 -57.78 9.59 -4.38
N ARG A 239 -58.12 10.31 -5.46
CA ARG A 239 -57.15 10.71 -6.50
C ARG A 239 -56.06 11.62 -5.94
N ALA A 240 -56.42 12.62 -5.14
CA ALA A 240 -55.45 13.51 -4.50
C ALA A 240 -54.44 12.73 -3.62
N VAL A 241 -54.92 11.79 -2.80
CA VAL A 241 -54.03 10.94 -1.98
C VAL A 241 -53.16 10.02 -2.84
N GLN A 242 -53.69 9.48 -3.95
CA GLN A 242 -52.90 8.68 -4.89
C GLN A 242 -51.81 9.52 -5.59
N GLU A 243 -52.12 10.75 -5.97
CA GLU A 243 -51.15 11.70 -6.55
C GLU A 243 -50.06 12.08 -5.54
N GLU A 244 -50.42 12.34 -4.28
CA GLU A 244 -49.45 12.58 -3.20
C GLU A 244 -48.57 11.35 -2.95
N GLN A 245 -49.14 10.14 -2.96
CA GLN A 245 -48.39 8.90 -2.82
C GLN A 245 -47.39 8.74 -3.98
N MET A 246 -47.81 8.97 -5.22
CA MET A 246 -46.95 8.90 -6.40
C MET A 246 -45.84 9.96 -6.34
N SER A 247 -46.17 11.21 -5.99
CA SER A 247 -45.22 12.30 -5.84
C SER A 247 -44.18 12.02 -4.74
N MET A 248 -44.61 11.45 -3.60
CA MET A 248 -43.70 11.02 -2.54
C MET A 248 -42.76 9.90 -3.03
N MET A 249 -43.27 8.92 -3.80
CA MET A 249 -42.44 7.88 -4.39
C MET A 249 -41.41 8.45 -5.38
N GLU A 250 -41.81 9.42 -6.21
CA GLU A 250 -40.92 10.14 -7.13
C GLU A 250 -39.86 10.96 -6.39
N HIS A 251 -40.24 11.66 -5.32
CA HIS A 251 -39.31 12.41 -4.46
C HIS A 251 -38.29 11.47 -3.80
N CYS A 252 -38.74 10.34 -3.23
CA CYS A 252 -37.85 9.33 -2.68
C CYS A 252 -36.88 8.77 -3.74
N ALA A 253 -37.36 8.52 -4.96
CA ALA A 253 -36.50 8.09 -6.06
C ALA A 253 -35.50 9.18 -6.50
N ALA A 254 -35.91 10.46 -6.45
CA ALA A 254 -35.05 11.60 -6.75
C ALA A 254 -33.97 11.78 -5.69
N GLU A 255 -34.31 11.67 -4.40
CA GLU A 255 -33.35 11.73 -3.31
C GLU A 255 -32.36 10.57 -3.35
N ARG A 256 -32.79 9.34 -3.66
CA ARG A 256 -31.86 8.23 -3.90
C ARG A 256 -30.88 8.55 -5.04
N ARG A 257 -31.38 9.04 -6.18
CA ARG A 257 -30.53 9.46 -7.31
C ARG A 257 -29.57 10.59 -6.94
N ARG A 258 -30.02 11.56 -6.13
CA ARG A 258 -29.19 12.66 -5.62
C ARG A 258 -28.07 12.13 -4.73
N LEU A 259 -28.40 11.25 -3.78
CA LEU A 259 -27.42 10.61 -2.91
C LEU A 259 -26.41 9.78 -3.72
N ASP A 260 -26.85 8.99 -4.71
CA ASP A 260 -25.94 8.21 -5.57
C ASP A 260 -24.98 9.12 -6.34
N ALA A 261 -25.47 10.27 -6.85
CA ALA A 261 -24.64 11.26 -7.53
C ALA A 261 -23.65 11.95 -6.58
N GLU A 262 -24.09 12.32 -5.37
CA GLU A 262 -23.23 12.87 -4.33
C GLU A 262 -22.14 11.89 -3.92
N TRP A 263 -22.50 10.62 -3.71
CA TRP A 263 -21.56 9.54 -3.44
C TRP A 263 -20.55 9.35 -4.57
N ALA A 264 -20.97 9.33 -5.83
CA ALA A 264 -20.05 9.23 -6.96
C ALA A 264 -19.09 10.43 -7.06
N SER A 265 -19.60 11.63 -6.77
CA SER A 265 -18.79 12.86 -6.75
C SER A 265 -17.75 12.83 -5.62
N PHE A 266 -18.14 12.37 -4.44
CA PHE A 266 -17.26 12.22 -3.28
C PHE A 266 -16.15 11.21 -3.57
N HIS A 267 -16.47 10.04 -4.10
CA HIS A 267 -15.47 9.03 -4.46
C HIS A 267 -14.52 9.52 -5.55
N SER A 268 -15.02 10.29 -6.53
CA SER A 268 -14.17 10.88 -7.56
C SER A 268 -13.21 11.92 -6.98
N ALA A 269 -13.69 12.77 -6.07
CA ALA A 269 -12.88 13.76 -5.37
C ALA A 269 -11.85 13.12 -4.43
N GLU A 270 -12.24 12.06 -3.70
CA GLU A 270 -11.36 11.31 -2.82
C GLU A 270 -10.27 10.57 -3.61
N LYS A 271 -10.62 9.98 -4.77
CA LYS A 271 -9.63 9.39 -5.69
C LYS A 271 -8.63 10.44 -6.17
N GLN A 272 -9.09 11.62 -6.56
CA GLN A 272 -8.18 12.71 -6.94
C GLN A 272 -7.28 13.12 -5.77
N ARG A 273 -7.81 13.21 -4.55
CA ARG A 273 -7.02 13.51 -3.35
C ARG A 273 -5.95 12.45 -3.11
N GLN A 274 -6.29 11.17 -3.23
CA GLN A 274 -5.35 10.06 -3.11
C GLN A 274 -4.26 10.14 -4.19
N GLU A 275 -4.62 10.34 -5.46
CA GLU A 275 -3.65 10.53 -6.55
C GLU A 275 -2.71 11.72 -6.29
N GLN A 276 -3.19 12.81 -5.67
CA GLN A 276 -2.33 13.93 -5.28
C GLN A 276 -1.38 13.56 -4.13
N VAL A 277 -1.86 12.83 -3.13
CA VAL A 277 -1.03 12.32 -2.03
C VAL A 277 0.03 11.35 -2.56
N GLU A 278 -0.34 10.44 -3.46
CA GLU A 278 0.59 9.51 -4.13
C GLU A 278 1.63 10.26 -4.96
N LYS A 279 1.23 11.30 -5.71
CA LYS A 279 2.18 12.16 -6.44
C LYS A 279 3.17 12.82 -5.49
N VAL A 280 2.70 13.41 -4.38
CA VAL A 280 3.59 14.00 -3.36
C VAL A 280 4.50 12.95 -2.75
N SER A 281 3.97 11.77 -2.40
CA SER A 281 4.75 10.65 -1.87
C SER A 281 5.84 10.21 -2.86
N SER A 282 5.51 10.08 -4.14
CA SER A 282 6.49 9.71 -5.19
C SER A 282 7.57 10.76 -5.37
N LEU A 283 7.25 12.05 -5.18
CA LEU A 283 8.23 13.13 -5.22
C LEU A 283 9.13 13.13 -3.98
N LEU A 284 8.57 12.80 -2.81
CA LEU A 284 9.34 12.63 -1.59
C LEU A 284 10.29 11.44 -1.70
N GLU A 285 9.82 10.29 -2.18
CA GLU A 285 10.65 9.10 -2.42
C GLU A 285 11.77 9.40 -3.43
N LYS A 286 11.49 10.12 -4.52
CA LYS A 286 12.54 10.57 -5.46
C LYS A 286 13.56 11.50 -4.80
N ARG A 287 13.12 12.39 -3.90
CA ARG A 287 14.02 13.28 -3.15
C ARG A 287 14.88 12.49 -2.16
N GLU A 288 14.30 11.55 -1.44
CA GLU A 288 15.03 10.66 -0.52
C GLU A 288 16.06 9.83 -1.27
N ASN A 289 15.68 9.24 -2.39
CA ASN A 289 16.60 8.51 -3.27
C ASN A 289 17.74 9.41 -3.78
N ALA A 290 17.45 10.65 -4.18
CA ALA A 290 18.49 11.60 -4.60
C ALA A 290 19.43 12.00 -3.45
N ILE A 291 18.92 12.14 -2.22
CA ILE A 291 19.74 12.41 -1.03
C ILE A 291 20.65 11.22 -0.75
N ILE A 292 20.14 9.99 -0.85
CA ILE A 292 20.92 8.76 -0.66
C ILE A 292 22.02 8.66 -1.73
N THR A 293 21.73 8.91 -3.01
CA THR A 293 22.75 8.88 -4.07
C THR A 293 23.82 9.94 -3.85
N LEU A 294 23.45 11.17 -3.49
CA LEU A 294 24.42 12.23 -3.19
C LEU A 294 25.28 11.88 -1.96
N ALA A 295 24.70 11.27 -0.93
CA ALA A 295 25.46 10.81 0.24
C ALA A 295 26.46 9.70 -0.13
N ASN A 296 26.08 8.77 -1.02
CA ASN A 296 26.96 7.73 -1.54
C ASN A 296 28.10 8.32 -2.38
N GLU A 297 27.80 9.22 -3.32
CA GLU A 297 28.82 9.94 -4.10
C GLU A 297 29.78 10.71 -3.19
N GLN A 298 29.27 11.35 -2.14
CA GLN A 298 30.11 12.05 -1.17
C GLN A 298 31.03 11.08 -0.38
N ALA A 299 30.54 9.88 -0.05
CA ALA A 299 31.34 8.84 0.60
C ALA A 299 32.43 8.30 -0.33
N GLU A 300 32.10 8.03 -1.60
CA GLU A 300 33.05 7.62 -2.63
C GLU A 300 34.14 8.66 -2.86
N LEU A 301 33.78 9.95 -2.97
CA LEU A 301 34.74 11.03 -3.12
C LEU A 301 35.68 11.14 -1.91
N LYS A 302 35.19 10.93 -0.68
CA LYS A 302 36.04 10.89 0.52
C LYS A 302 37.03 9.73 0.47
N LEU A 303 36.57 8.55 0.02
CA LEU A 303 37.41 7.37 -0.12
C LEU A 303 38.49 7.59 -1.20
N GLN A 304 38.12 8.10 -2.38
CA GLN A 304 39.08 8.46 -3.43
C GLN A 304 40.07 9.53 -2.96
N THR A 305 39.64 10.52 -2.19
CA THR A 305 40.53 11.53 -1.62
C THR A 305 41.53 10.91 -0.64
N ALA A 306 41.09 9.95 0.18
CA ALA A 306 41.98 9.22 1.09
C ALA A 306 43.00 8.35 0.32
N GLU A 307 42.55 7.65 -0.72
CA GLU A 307 43.43 6.86 -1.61
C GLU A 307 44.47 7.74 -2.33
N LEU A 308 44.07 8.90 -2.84
CA LEU A 308 44.98 9.85 -3.47
C LEU A 308 46.02 10.36 -2.48
N LYS A 309 45.62 10.75 -1.26
CA LYS A 309 46.55 11.13 -0.20
C LYS A 309 47.52 10.01 0.15
N GLN A 310 47.04 8.76 0.20
CA GLN A 310 47.90 7.60 0.42
C GLN A 310 48.93 7.44 -0.71
N LYS A 311 48.51 7.55 -1.97
CA LYS A 311 49.41 7.50 -3.14
C LYS A 311 50.40 8.67 -3.15
N GLU A 312 49.98 9.88 -2.81
CA GLU A 312 50.85 11.05 -2.67
C GLU A 312 51.92 10.83 -1.61
N ASN A 313 51.54 10.29 -0.45
CA ASN A 313 52.49 9.96 0.62
C ASN A 313 53.47 8.86 0.19
N ALA A 314 52.99 7.83 -0.51
CA ALA A 314 53.87 6.78 -1.07
C ALA A 314 54.85 7.36 -2.11
N LEU A 315 54.38 8.22 -3.01
CA LEU A 315 55.24 8.93 -3.96
C LEU A 315 56.24 9.86 -3.27
N ALA A 316 55.86 10.50 -2.17
CA ALA A 316 56.78 11.32 -1.36
C ALA A 316 57.88 10.45 -0.74
N GLN A 317 57.53 9.29 -0.19
CA GLN A 317 58.49 8.31 0.35
C GLN A 317 59.44 7.80 -0.75
N GLU A 318 58.94 7.49 -1.94
CA GLU A 318 59.78 7.08 -3.08
C GLU A 318 60.69 8.22 -3.57
N ARG A 319 60.22 9.47 -3.55
CA ARG A 319 61.09 10.62 -3.86
C ARG A 319 62.19 10.77 -2.83
N GLU A 320 61.92 10.53 -1.55
CA GLU A 320 62.94 10.53 -0.51
C GLU A 320 63.93 9.36 -0.67
N SER A 321 63.46 8.15 -0.98
CA SER A 321 64.32 6.99 -1.24
C SER A 321 65.25 7.25 -2.43
N LEU A 322 64.72 7.81 -3.52
CA LEU A 322 65.49 8.20 -4.71
C LEU A 322 66.53 9.27 -4.38
N LYS A 323 66.19 10.29 -3.58
CA LYS A 323 67.15 11.30 -3.13
C LYS A 323 68.31 10.66 -2.35
N ARG A 324 68.01 9.74 -1.43
CA ARG A 324 69.06 9.00 -0.69
C ARG A 324 69.97 8.20 -1.62
N LEU A 325 69.40 7.48 -2.59
CA LEU A 325 70.17 6.74 -3.59
C LEU A 325 71.02 7.66 -4.47
N GLN A 326 70.52 8.84 -4.83
CA GLN A 326 71.29 9.85 -5.56
C GLN A 326 72.47 10.37 -4.72
N GLU A 327 72.25 10.67 -3.43
CA GLU A 327 73.32 11.07 -2.51
C GLU A 327 74.38 9.98 -2.34
N GLU A 328 73.96 8.71 -2.21
CA GLU A 328 74.86 7.56 -2.18
C GLU A 328 75.67 7.43 -3.47
N LEU A 329 75.03 7.56 -4.63
CA LEU A 329 75.69 7.53 -5.94
C LEU A 329 76.71 8.66 -6.07
N GLU A 330 76.37 9.89 -5.69
CA GLU A 330 77.30 11.02 -5.71
C GLU A 330 78.47 10.80 -4.74
N SER A 331 78.23 10.18 -3.58
CA SER A 331 79.31 9.78 -2.66
C SER A 331 80.24 8.73 -3.28
N SER A 332 79.67 7.77 -4.02
CA SER A 332 80.42 6.73 -4.74
C SER A 332 81.23 7.33 -5.90
N LYS A 333 80.63 8.21 -6.70
CA LYS A 333 81.34 8.97 -7.75
C LYS A 333 82.51 9.75 -7.18
N LYS A 334 82.33 10.47 -6.05
CA LYS A 334 83.42 11.18 -5.36
C LYS A 334 84.54 10.22 -4.93
N LYS A 335 84.21 9.04 -4.42
CA LYS A 335 85.21 8.00 -4.08
C LYS A 335 85.95 7.51 -5.33
N ILE A 336 85.23 7.23 -6.42
CA ILE A 336 85.82 6.80 -7.69
C ILE A 336 86.73 7.90 -8.24
N SER A 337 86.30 9.15 -8.32
CA SER A 337 87.15 10.27 -8.78
C SER A 337 88.39 10.46 -7.91
N SER A 338 88.29 10.23 -6.59
CA SER A 338 89.46 10.20 -5.70
C SER A 338 90.40 9.03 -5.99
N MET A 339 89.87 7.85 -6.29
CA MET A 339 90.66 6.69 -6.73
C MET A 339 91.30 6.94 -8.10
N GLU A 340 90.58 7.53 -9.05
CA GLU A 340 91.08 7.92 -10.38
C GLU A 340 92.21 8.93 -10.27
N SER A 341 92.05 9.98 -9.44
CA SER A 341 93.13 10.96 -9.22
C SER A 341 94.37 10.31 -8.61
N ARG A 342 94.18 9.36 -7.68
CA ARG A 342 95.28 8.57 -7.09
C ARG A 342 95.95 7.68 -8.13
N LEU A 343 95.19 6.96 -8.94
CA LEU A 343 95.72 6.13 -10.02
C LEU A 343 96.47 6.97 -11.06
N SER A 344 95.96 8.16 -11.42
CA SER A 344 96.65 9.08 -12.32
C SER A 344 97.99 9.55 -11.73
N THR A 345 98.03 9.84 -10.42
CA THR A 345 99.28 10.15 -9.73
C THR A 345 100.25 8.97 -9.77
N GLN A 346 99.78 7.75 -9.47
CA GLN A 346 100.60 6.54 -9.57
C GLN A 346 101.10 6.26 -11.00
N ILE A 347 100.27 6.47 -12.02
CA ILE A 347 100.67 6.34 -13.43
C ILE A 347 101.78 7.35 -13.74
N GLN A 348 101.64 8.61 -13.30
CA GLN A 348 102.65 9.65 -13.49
C GLN A 348 103.96 9.30 -12.78
N GLU A 349 103.90 8.77 -11.55
CA GLU A 349 105.07 8.27 -10.82
C GLU A 349 105.75 7.13 -11.57
N VAL A 350 104.99 6.14 -12.05
CA VAL A 350 105.51 5.03 -12.87
C VAL A 350 106.12 5.53 -14.18
N GLU A 351 105.53 6.54 -14.83
CA GLU A 351 106.11 7.16 -16.03
C GLU A 351 107.44 7.86 -15.76
N VAL A 352 107.54 8.59 -14.63
CA VAL A 352 108.81 9.20 -14.18
C VAL A 352 109.85 8.12 -13.92
N LEU A 353 109.47 7.04 -13.22
CA LEU A 353 110.34 5.88 -13.00
C LEU A 353 110.76 5.22 -14.32
N ARG A 354 109.85 5.07 -15.28
CA ARG A 354 110.14 4.55 -16.62
C ARG A 354 111.13 5.43 -17.37
N LYS A 355 110.95 6.76 -17.34
CA LYS A 355 111.89 7.72 -17.96
C LYS A 355 113.28 7.63 -17.32
N LEU A 356 113.35 7.54 -15.99
CA LEU A 356 114.61 7.38 -15.26
C LEU A 356 115.29 6.04 -15.60
N ALA A 357 114.54 4.94 -15.66
CA ALA A 357 115.05 3.63 -16.06
C ALA A 357 115.57 3.63 -17.50
N LEU A 358 114.85 4.25 -18.44
CA LEU A 358 115.32 4.43 -19.82
C LEU A 358 116.59 5.27 -19.89
N GLN A 359 116.69 6.34 -19.09
CA GLN A 359 117.91 7.15 -19.02
C GLN A 359 119.09 6.35 -18.47
N LYS A 360 118.88 5.56 -17.41
CA LYS A 360 119.89 4.66 -16.85
C LYS A 360 120.33 3.61 -17.88
N TYR A 361 119.39 3.03 -18.62
CA TYR A 361 119.68 2.09 -19.70
C TYR A 361 120.52 2.73 -20.81
N ARG A 362 120.14 3.92 -21.30
CA ARG A 362 120.93 4.67 -22.31
C ARG A 362 122.34 4.99 -21.83
N ASN A 363 122.47 5.48 -20.60
CA ASN A 363 123.79 5.75 -20.01
C ASN A 363 124.63 4.45 -19.95
N GLY A 364 124.01 3.31 -19.63
CA GLY A 364 124.63 2.00 -19.67
C GLY A 364 125.06 1.57 -21.08
N GLU A 365 124.22 1.78 -22.10
CA GLU A 365 124.57 1.52 -23.50
C GLU A 365 125.73 2.41 -23.97
N SER A 366 125.74 3.70 -23.65
CA SER A 366 126.86 4.60 -23.97
C SER A 366 128.17 4.14 -23.31
N ALA A 367 128.12 3.78 -22.02
CA ALA A 367 129.29 3.24 -21.33
C ALA A 367 129.78 1.91 -21.94
N LEU A 368 128.87 1.05 -22.42
CA LEU A 368 129.22 -0.17 -23.12
C LEU A 368 129.86 0.13 -24.50
N GLN A 369 129.32 1.12 -25.22
CA GLN A 369 129.87 1.56 -26.51
C GLN A 369 131.29 2.11 -26.34
N GLU A 370 131.52 2.89 -25.28
CA GLU A 370 132.83 3.44 -24.92
C GLU A 370 133.81 2.35 -24.49
N ALA A 371 133.36 1.36 -23.71
CA ALA A 371 134.16 0.18 -23.39
C ALA A 371 134.55 -0.61 -24.65
N LYS A 372 133.62 -0.77 -25.61
CA LYS A 372 133.90 -1.41 -26.90
C LYS A 372 134.88 -0.61 -27.76
N SER A 373 134.79 0.73 -27.79
CA SER A 373 135.77 1.55 -28.52
C SER A 373 137.14 1.50 -27.87
N MET A 374 137.22 1.52 -26.54
CA MET A 374 138.47 1.33 -25.80
C MET A 374 139.06 -0.06 -26.04
N GLU A 375 138.23 -1.11 -26.09
CA GLU A 375 138.65 -2.48 -26.42
C GLU A 375 139.16 -2.54 -27.87
N ALA A 376 138.48 -1.91 -28.82
CA ALA A 376 138.92 -1.80 -30.21
C ALA A 376 140.25 -1.02 -30.33
N GLU A 377 140.42 0.04 -29.54
CA GLU A 377 141.65 0.83 -29.49
C GLU A 377 142.82 0.02 -28.88
N GLN A 378 142.56 -0.74 -27.80
CA GLN A 378 143.55 -1.66 -27.22
C GLN A 378 143.92 -2.78 -28.18
N LYS A 379 142.94 -3.33 -28.91
CA LYS A 379 143.18 -4.30 -30.00
C LYS A 379 144.03 -3.69 -31.11
N ALA A 380 143.73 -2.47 -31.56
CA ALA A 380 144.51 -1.76 -32.57
C ALA A 380 145.97 -1.58 -32.14
N ARG A 381 146.21 -1.09 -30.91
CA ARG A 381 147.54 -0.96 -30.31
C ARG A 381 148.31 -2.29 -30.26
N LEU A 382 147.62 -3.41 -30.01
CA LEU A 382 148.24 -4.75 -30.04
C LEU A 382 148.66 -5.16 -31.46
N THR A 383 147.81 -4.91 -32.46
CA THR A 383 148.16 -5.17 -33.88
C THR A 383 149.35 -4.33 -34.34
N ASP A 384 149.43 -3.06 -33.93
CA ASP A 384 150.57 -2.19 -34.27
C ASP A 384 151.87 -2.67 -33.61
N MET A 385 151.82 -3.08 -32.34
CA MET A 385 152.97 -3.69 -31.67
C MET A 385 153.41 -5.00 -32.34
N LEU A 386 152.46 -5.82 -32.80
CA LEU A 386 152.76 -7.06 -33.51
C LEU A 386 153.41 -6.77 -34.88
N GLY A 387 152.93 -5.76 -35.62
CA GLY A 387 153.53 -5.32 -36.88
C GLY A 387 154.95 -4.76 -36.73
N GLN A 388 155.25 -4.09 -35.62
CA GLN A 388 156.58 -3.54 -35.34
C GLN A 388 157.66 -4.64 -35.14
N LYS A 389 157.26 -5.86 -34.73
CA LYS A 389 158.17 -6.97 -34.45
C LYS A 389 158.53 -7.81 -35.68
N GLU A 390 157.79 -7.73 -36.79
CA GLU A 390 158.02 -8.58 -37.97
C GLU A 390 159.13 -8.08 -38.92
N LEU A 391 159.48 -6.80 -38.89
CA LEU A 391 160.48 -6.18 -39.80
C LEU A 391 161.95 -6.60 -39.52
N PRO A 392 162.39 -6.82 -38.26
CA PRO A 392 163.71 -7.39 -37.98
C PRO A 392 163.79 -8.89 -38.33
N TRP A 393 162.71 -9.65 -38.10
CA TRP A 393 162.65 -11.10 -38.30
C TRP A 393 162.87 -11.51 -39.76
N LYS A 394 162.39 -10.72 -40.73
CA LYS A 394 162.60 -10.96 -42.17
C LYS A 394 164.02 -10.61 -42.66
N ARG A 395 164.78 -9.75 -41.97
CA ARG A 395 166.17 -9.40 -42.32
C ARG A 395 167.18 -10.44 -41.82
N GLU A 396 166.85 -11.15 -40.74
CA GLU A 396 167.67 -12.25 -40.18
C GLU A 396 167.58 -13.54 -41.03
N GLN A 397 166.43 -13.79 -41.67
CA GLN A 397 166.20 -14.99 -42.49
C GLN A 397 166.99 -14.99 -43.83
N HIS A 398 167.37 -13.82 -44.35
CA HIS A 398 168.18 -13.71 -45.58
C HIS A 398 169.69 -13.91 -45.37
N VAL A 399 170.19 -13.80 -44.13
CA VAL A 399 171.63 -13.96 -43.80
C VAL A 399 171.99 -15.41 -43.43
N LEU A 400 171.00 -16.24 -43.07
CA LEU A 400 171.20 -17.64 -42.67
C LEU A 400 171.22 -18.67 -43.83
N GLN A 401 170.99 -18.28 -45.09
CA GLN A 401 171.00 -19.21 -46.23
C GLN A 401 172.40 -19.40 -46.88
N GLN A 402 173.41 -18.57 -46.57
CA GLN A 402 174.72 -18.57 -47.26
C GLN A 402 175.91 -19.21 -46.51
N LEU A 403 175.75 -19.74 -45.28
CA LEU A 403 176.86 -20.35 -44.55
C LEU A 403 176.60 -21.82 -44.16
N PHE A 404 177.29 -22.71 -44.90
CA PHE A 404 178.08 -23.82 -44.35
C PHE A 404 177.27 -25.01 -43.76
N ASN A 405 176.98 -26.10 -44.48
CA ASN A 405 177.89 -27.11 -45.05
C ASN A 405 179.15 -27.37 -44.20
N ARG A 406 179.03 -28.25 -43.19
CA ARG A 406 179.98 -29.34 -42.84
C ARG A 406 179.69 -29.87 -41.43
N ASN A 407 178.89 -30.94 -41.39
CA ASN A 407 179.18 -32.28 -40.83
C ASN A 407 180.17 -32.42 -39.65
N PRO A 408 180.07 -33.53 -38.90
CA PRO A 408 178.90 -34.08 -38.21
C PRO A 408 179.32 -34.60 -36.81
N SER A 409 178.41 -35.32 -36.13
CA SER A 409 178.71 -36.24 -35.03
C SER A 409 179.13 -35.61 -33.70
N ASP A 410 178.83 -36.18 -32.54
CA ASP A 410 177.89 -37.19 -32.07
C ASP A 410 178.14 -37.15 -30.57
N THR A 411 177.12 -36.95 -29.74
CA THR A 411 177.05 -37.46 -28.36
C THR A 411 175.83 -36.90 -27.64
N GLN A 412 174.90 -37.82 -27.36
CA GLN A 412 174.25 -37.98 -26.05
C GLN A 412 173.15 -36.95 -25.71
N GLU A 413 171.86 -37.29 -25.61
CA GLU A 413 171.28 -38.43 -24.90
C GLU A 413 169.81 -38.71 -25.32
N HIS A 414 169.52 -40.00 -25.46
CA HIS A 414 168.25 -40.75 -25.37
C HIS A 414 166.85 -40.13 -25.53
N MET A 415 166.11 -40.75 -26.46
CA MET A 415 164.65 -40.90 -26.47
C MET A 415 164.07 -41.59 -25.22
N ARG A 416 162.81 -41.28 -24.85
CA ARG A 416 161.62 -42.19 -24.88
C ARG A 416 160.48 -41.79 -23.91
N ILE A 417 159.24 -41.95 -24.43
CA ILE A 417 158.04 -42.54 -23.78
C ILE A 417 157.21 -41.73 -22.75
N SER A 418 156.02 -41.33 -23.21
CA SER A 418 154.64 -41.64 -22.74
C SER A 418 154.07 -41.26 -21.34
N ARG A 419 152.75 -40.96 -21.43
CA ARG A 419 151.59 -41.43 -20.61
C ARG A 419 151.07 -40.59 -19.43
N VAL A 420 149.72 -40.50 -19.42
CA VAL A 420 148.78 -40.65 -18.27
C VAL A 420 148.56 -39.42 -17.36
N GLN A 421 147.36 -38.85 -17.53
CA GLN A 421 146.26 -38.70 -16.56
C GLN A 421 146.47 -37.97 -15.21
N LYS A 422 145.40 -37.22 -14.90
CA LYS A 422 144.84 -36.90 -13.57
C LYS A 422 145.71 -36.00 -12.71
N GLY A 423 145.20 -34.93 -12.12
CA GLY A 423 143.82 -34.55 -11.85
C GLY A 423 143.78 -33.90 -10.48
N THR A 424 142.66 -33.21 -10.22
CA THR A 424 142.05 -33.04 -8.89
C THR A 424 142.81 -32.13 -7.90
N GLU A 425 142.21 -31.26 -7.08
CA GLU A 425 140.88 -31.31 -6.49
C GLU A 425 140.58 -30.05 -5.64
N GLN A 426 139.27 -29.79 -5.46
CA GLN A 426 138.58 -29.34 -4.21
C GLN A 426 138.77 -27.90 -3.70
N ARG A 427 137.77 -27.26 -3.05
CA ARG A 427 136.55 -27.73 -2.33
C ARG A 427 135.57 -26.53 -2.24
N ARG A 428 134.27 -26.66 -2.63
CA ARG A 428 133.05 -26.97 -1.82
C ARG A 428 132.55 -25.77 -0.98
N THR A 429 131.25 -25.46 -0.87
CA THR A 429 130.15 -26.39 -0.56
C THR A 429 128.77 -25.85 -1.04
N TYR A 430 128.18 -26.51 -2.04
CA TYR A 430 126.88 -27.21 -2.12
C TYR A 430 125.90 -27.22 -0.86
N PRO A 431 124.68 -27.84 -0.93
CA PRO A 431 123.34 -27.41 -1.40
C PRO A 431 122.23 -28.16 -0.55
N PRO A 432 121.24 -28.97 -1.05
CA PRO A 432 120.16 -28.83 -2.03
C PRO A 432 118.74 -29.29 -1.54
N LEU A 433 117.72 -29.01 -2.37
CA LEU A 433 116.57 -29.84 -2.84
C LEU A 433 115.95 -30.97 -1.98
N THR A 434 114.60 -30.99 -1.91
CA THR A 434 113.62 -32.07 -2.27
C THR A 434 112.23 -31.69 -1.68
N SER A 435 111.07 -31.75 -2.35
CA SER A 435 110.25 -32.86 -2.89
C SER A 435 108.91 -32.99 -2.12
N VAL A 436 107.78 -32.97 -2.86
CA VAL A 436 106.53 -33.75 -2.71
C VAL A 436 105.68 -33.68 -1.41
N ALA A 437 104.41 -33.25 -1.62
CA ALA A 437 103.08 -33.66 -1.11
C ALA A 437 102.85 -34.22 0.31
N GLN A 438 101.72 -33.83 0.93
CA GLN A 438 100.60 -34.68 1.43
C GLN A 438 99.62 -33.89 2.37
N VAL A 439 98.29 -33.87 2.12
CA VAL A 439 97.17 -34.65 2.78
C VAL A 439 96.59 -33.96 4.03
N GLU A 440 95.43 -33.26 3.99
CA GLU A 440 94.02 -33.65 4.35
C GLU A 440 93.57 -33.13 5.75
N PRO A 441 92.28 -33.19 6.23
CA PRO A 441 90.92 -33.02 5.63
C PRO A 441 90.00 -32.13 6.56
N PRO A 442 88.67 -32.38 6.75
CA PRO A 442 87.47 -31.99 5.98
C PRO A 442 86.50 -31.04 6.76
N ILE A 443 85.37 -30.57 6.21
CA ILE A 443 83.98 -31.07 6.43
C ILE A 443 83.06 -30.48 5.34
N LEU A 444 82.40 -31.37 4.58
CA LEU A 444 81.12 -31.19 3.84
C LEU A 444 79.94 -31.23 4.86
N PRO A 445 78.69 -30.77 4.63
CA PRO A 445 77.91 -30.90 3.38
C PRO A 445 77.16 -29.62 2.95
N ASP A 446 76.84 -29.41 1.68
CA ASP A 446 75.88 -30.11 0.81
C ASP A 446 74.42 -29.69 1.08
N LEU A 447 73.78 -29.32 -0.03
CA LEU A 447 72.39 -29.63 -0.37
C LEU A 447 71.20 -28.73 0.04
N TYR A 448 70.40 -28.52 -1.02
CA TYR A 448 68.96 -28.29 -1.11
C TYR A 448 68.39 -26.89 -0.84
N SER A 449 68.07 -26.26 -1.97
CA SER A 449 66.77 -25.66 -2.22
C SER A 449 65.63 -26.61 -1.80
N THR A 450 64.77 -26.19 -0.88
CA THR A 450 63.35 -26.58 -0.81
C THR A 450 62.60 -25.70 0.20
N LEU A 451 61.59 -24.98 -0.32
CA LEU A 451 60.23 -24.70 0.20
C LEU A 451 59.95 -24.51 1.72
N PRO A 452 58.83 -23.84 2.06
CA PRO A 452 58.65 -23.07 3.27
C PRO A 452 58.03 -23.93 4.36
N LYS A 453 58.24 -23.56 5.62
CA LYS A 453 57.43 -24.09 6.72
C LYS A 453 56.15 -23.27 6.90
N PRO A 454 55.02 -23.94 7.16
CA PRO A 454 53.70 -23.34 7.21
C PRO A 454 53.49 -22.63 8.55
N VAL A 455 53.03 -21.39 8.47
CA VAL A 455 52.35 -20.72 9.58
C VAL A 455 50.86 -20.99 9.37
N CYS A 456 50.23 -21.63 10.35
CA CYS A 456 48.78 -21.70 10.46
C CYS A 456 48.17 -20.28 10.36
N PRO A 457 47.19 -20.05 9.49
CA PRO A 457 46.30 -18.92 9.66
C PRO A 457 45.26 -19.24 10.75
N PRO A 458 44.77 -18.24 11.50
CA PRO A 458 43.64 -18.42 12.39
C PRO A 458 42.36 -18.70 11.61
N SER A 459 41.61 -19.68 12.14
CA SER A 459 40.20 -19.97 11.87
C SER A 459 39.37 -18.68 11.77
N ASN A 460 38.95 -18.31 10.57
CA ASN A 460 37.89 -17.32 10.32
C ASN A 460 36.90 -17.79 9.24
N VAL A 461 36.99 -19.06 8.81
CA VAL A 461 36.10 -19.62 7.77
C VAL A 461 34.82 -20.20 8.37
N ASP A 462 34.84 -20.53 9.67
CA ASP A 462 33.70 -21.14 10.35
C ASP A 462 32.60 -20.12 10.71
N ASP A 463 32.95 -18.87 11.02
CA ASP A 463 31.95 -17.86 11.42
C ASP A 463 31.08 -17.38 10.25
N ALA A 464 31.62 -17.28 9.04
CA ALA A 464 30.86 -16.87 7.86
C ALA A 464 29.89 -17.99 7.40
N PHE A 465 30.34 -19.25 7.47
CA PHE A 465 29.48 -20.39 7.18
C PHE A 465 28.38 -20.54 8.24
N VAL A 466 28.72 -20.46 9.53
CA VAL A 466 27.75 -20.55 10.61
C VAL A 466 26.73 -19.40 10.57
N ALA A 467 27.14 -18.18 10.19
CA ALA A 467 26.22 -17.06 9.99
C ALA A 467 25.23 -17.30 8.83
N LEU A 468 25.70 -17.88 7.71
CA LEU A 468 24.86 -18.21 6.56
C LEU A 468 23.81 -19.28 6.93
N TRP A 469 24.20 -20.33 7.68
CA TRP A 469 23.26 -21.35 8.14
C TRP A 469 22.23 -20.81 9.14
N ARG A 470 22.61 -19.87 10.02
CA ARG A 470 21.64 -19.20 10.91
C ARG A 470 20.65 -18.33 10.13
N TYR A 471 21.11 -17.63 9.10
CA TYR A 471 20.25 -16.82 8.24
C TYR A 471 19.26 -17.70 7.45
N MET A 472 19.73 -18.81 6.87
CA MET A 472 18.85 -19.75 6.15
C MET A 472 17.84 -20.40 7.10
N ALA A 473 18.27 -20.84 8.29
CA ALA A 473 17.35 -21.41 9.29
C ALA A 473 16.28 -20.41 9.74
N HIS A 474 16.62 -19.12 9.87
CA HIS A 474 15.66 -18.08 10.21
C HIS A 474 14.67 -17.83 9.06
N LYS A 475 15.14 -17.84 7.81
CA LYS A 475 14.28 -17.71 6.62
C LYS A 475 13.32 -18.89 6.48
N ASP A 476 13.77 -20.10 6.75
CA ASP A 476 12.92 -21.30 6.73
C ASP A 476 11.86 -21.25 7.84
N GLN A 477 12.21 -20.69 9.01
CA GLN A 477 11.25 -20.49 10.11
C GLN A 477 10.19 -19.43 9.79
N GLU A 478 10.56 -18.34 9.13
CA GLU A 478 9.61 -17.34 8.63
C GLU A 478 8.64 -17.96 7.61
N HIS A 479 9.14 -18.75 6.67
CA HIS A 479 8.32 -19.43 5.67
C HIS A 479 7.31 -20.40 6.30
N LEU A 480 7.74 -21.17 7.32
CA LEU A 480 6.83 -22.09 8.04
C LEU A 480 5.74 -21.34 8.82
N GLN A 481 6.04 -20.17 9.38
CA GLN A 481 5.03 -19.33 10.04
C GLN A 481 4.02 -18.75 9.04
N GLU A 482 4.49 -18.33 7.86
CA GLU A 482 3.62 -17.86 6.79
C GLU A 482 2.69 -18.98 6.27
N GLU A 483 3.21 -20.20 6.10
CA GLU A 483 2.40 -21.37 5.74
C GLU A 483 1.38 -21.72 6.82
N GLU A 484 1.74 -21.64 8.11
CA GLU A 484 0.81 -21.90 9.21
C GLU A 484 -0.34 -20.89 9.23
N ILE A 485 -0.04 -19.59 9.04
CA ILE A 485 -1.04 -18.53 8.93
C ILE A 485 -1.92 -18.74 7.70
N PHE A 486 -1.33 -19.13 6.57
CA PHE A 486 -2.07 -19.44 5.35
C PHE A 486 -3.03 -20.63 5.55
N MET A 487 -2.59 -21.70 6.21
CA MET A 487 -3.42 -22.86 6.53
C MET A 487 -4.55 -22.52 7.51
N GLN A 488 -4.28 -21.73 8.55
CA GLN A 488 -5.34 -21.22 9.45
C GLN A 488 -6.37 -20.37 8.71
N ASN A 489 -5.94 -19.55 7.77
CA ASN A 489 -6.85 -18.71 6.98
C ASN A 489 -7.71 -19.56 6.03
N LEU A 490 -7.15 -20.62 5.43
CA LEU A 490 -7.90 -21.60 4.65
C LEU A 490 -8.92 -22.37 5.50
N GLU A 491 -8.55 -22.79 6.70
CA GLU A 491 -9.48 -23.45 7.63
C GLU A 491 -10.61 -22.52 8.06
N ARG A 492 -10.31 -21.25 8.38
CA ARG A 492 -11.34 -20.25 8.69
C ARG A 492 -12.25 -20.01 7.48
N THR A 493 -11.71 -19.82 6.28
CA THR A 493 -12.57 -19.61 5.09
C THR A 493 -13.46 -20.82 4.82
N ARG A 494 -12.95 -22.04 5.02
CA ARG A 494 -13.76 -23.27 4.89
C ARG A 494 -14.87 -23.36 5.93
N ALA A 495 -14.60 -22.92 7.17
CA ALA A 495 -15.58 -22.88 8.26
C ALA A 495 -16.65 -21.79 8.11
N HIS A 496 -16.41 -20.76 7.30
CA HIS A 496 -17.40 -19.70 7.01
C HIS A 496 -18.21 -19.99 5.73
N SER A 497 -17.88 -21.04 4.98
CA SER A 497 -18.52 -21.41 3.70
C SER A 497 -19.40 -22.68 3.76
N GLY A 498 -19.60 -23.26 4.95
CA GLY A 498 -20.54 -24.36 5.22
C GLY A 498 -21.51 -23.95 6.31
#